data_AF-A0A1X7V904-F1
#
_entry.id   AF-A0A1X7V904-F1
#
_cell.length_a   1.000
_cell.length_b   1.000
_cell.length_c   1.000
_cell.angle_alpha   90.00
_cell.angle_beta   90.00
_cell.angle_gamma   90.00
#
_symmetry.space_group_name_H-M   'P 1'
#
loop_
_entity.id
_entity.type
_entity.pdbx_description
1 polymer ?
#
loop_
_entity_poly.entity_id
_entity_poly.type
_entity_poly.pdbx_seq_one_letter_code
_entity_poly.pdbx_strand_id
1 'polypeptide(L)'
;KIGNPQEHLYKLIFDVIAAESVIDAAYSTDDLLWHMDQGVFESPPGIQLLHCLKFDDCVTGGETVLVDLYDTAQKLRSEYPHHFKTLTEVPYSIQRIHETLETENPVSFLTRKPHISLDSSGEIVSINWSPQFHGPLQATEDKIEKYYEAFITFSAMIDESPTRLGRRLRPGEALCFNNRRMAHSRNAFELNGGERHLRGGYVNIDFFRSKFQLLANKLGTGEISKNVFNSSWVTH
;
A
#
# COMPACT_ATOMS: atom_id res chain seq x y z
N LYS A 1 7.45 -2.74 -21.11
CA LYS A 1 8.26 -3.00 -19.89
C LYS A 1 8.60 -1.67 -19.21
N ILE A 2 8.34 -1.55 -17.91
CA ILE A 2 8.52 -0.32 -17.10
C ILE A 2 9.96 -0.25 -16.55
N GLY A 3 10.37 -1.28 -15.81
CA GLY A 3 11.70 -1.42 -15.22
C GLY A 3 12.01 -2.89 -14.92
N ASN A 4 13.08 -3.15 -14.19
CA ASN A 4 13.34 -4.48 -13.64
C ASN A 4 12.50 -4.67 -12.36
N PRO A 5 12.10 -5.92 -12.04
CA PRO A 5 11.45 -6.18 -10.77
C PRO A 5 12.37 -5.80 -9.60
N GLN A 6 11.79 -5.22 -8.57
CA GLN A 6 12.48 -4.86 -7.34
C GLN A 6 12.44 -6.06 -6.40
N GLU A 7 13.61 -6.52 -5.99
CA GLU A 7 13.73 -7.54 -4.95
C GLU A 7 13.17 -6.98 -3.63
N HIS A 8 12.35 -7.76 -2.96
CA HIS A 8 11.95 -7.49 -1.59
C HIS A 8 12.53 -8.56 -0.67
N LEU A 9 12.31 -8.40 0.63
CA LEU A 9 12.90 -9.15 1.73
C LEU A 9 13.15 -10.66 1.53
N TYR A 10 12.35 -11.34 0.71
CA TYR A 10 12.41 -12.80 0.57
C TYR A 10 12.53 -13.27 -0.87
N LYS A 11 11.98 -12.54 -1.86
CA LYS A 11 11.92 -12.97 -3.26
C LYS A 11 11.82 -11.77 -4.21
N LEU A 12 12.14 -12.02 -5.48
CA LEU A 12 11.86 -11.08 -6.58
C LEU A 12 10.38 -11.07 -6.98
N ILE A 13 9.74 -12.23 -6.83
CA ILE A 13 8.36 -12.52 -7.21
C ILE A 13 7.80 -13.45 -6.12
N PHE A 14 6.55 -13.24 -5.72
CA PHE A 14 5.90 -14.00 -4.67
C PHE A 14 4.56 -14.55 -5.13
N ASP A 15 4.20 -15.72 -4.63
CA ASP A 15 2.89 -16.33 -4.89
C ASP A 15 1.95 -15.98 -3.74
N VAL A 16 0.73 -15.58 -4.06
CA VAL A 16 -0.36 -15.30 -3.11
C VAL A 16 -1.40 -16.40 -3.29
N ILE A 17 -1.25 -17.44 -2.47
CA ILE A 17 -2.08 -18.64 -2.41
C ILE A 17 -2.53 -18.81 -0.96
N ALA A 18 -3.76 -19.27 -0.73
CA ALA A 18 -4.20 -19.63 0.61
C ALA A 18 -3.34 -20.78 1.15
N ALA A 19 -2.78 -20.64 2.36
CA ALA A 19 -1.96 -21.66 3.00
C ALA A 19 -2.54 -22.05 4.37
N GLU A 20 -2.38 -23.31 4.77
CA GLU A 20 -2.89 -23.84 6.05
C GLU A 20 -2.13 -23.30 7.27
N SER A 21 -0.88 -22.85 7.10
CA SER A 21 -0.05 -22.22 8.13
C SER A 21 0.28 -20.79 7.72
N VAL A 22 -0.20 -19.82 8.50
CA VAL A 22 -0.22 -18.40 8.11
C VAL A 22 0.78 -17.61 8.96
N ILE A 23 1.92 -17.26 8.37
CA ILE A 23 2.89 -16.29 8.96
C ILE A 23 2.52 -14.85 8.56
N ASP A 24 1.71 -14.68 7.51
CA ASP A 24 1.32 -13.37 6.96
C ASP A 24 -0.15 -13.42 6.53
N ALA A 25 -0.94 -12.42 6.94
CA ALA A 25 -2.37 -12.32 6.64
C ALA A 25 -2.69 -12.40 5.13
N ALA A 26 -1.73 -12.08 4.26
CA ALA A 26 -1.86 -12.27 2.81
C ALA A 26 -2.19 -13.73 2.41
N TYR A 27 -1.81 -14.72 3.23
CA TYR A 27 -2.00 -16.15 2.96
C TYR A 27 -3.23 -16.78 3.65
N SER A 28 -4.02 -16.02 4.41
CA SER A 28 -5.31 -16.49 4.96
C SER A 28 -6.47 -16.30 3.99
N THR A 29 -7.66 -16.79 4.34
CA THR A 29 -8.93 -16.56 3.62
C THR A 29 -9.76 -15.37 4.13
N ASP A 30 -9.34 -14.76 5.24
CA ASP A 30 -10.06 -13.65 5.88
C ASP A 30 -9.95 -12.33 5.09
N ASP A 31 -10.69 -11.30 5.51
CA ASP A 31 -10.49 -9.96 4.99
C ASP A 31 -9.06 -9.48 5.26
N LEU A 32 -8.39 -9.01 4.22
CA LEU A 32 -7.12 -8.31 4.37
C LEU A 32 -7.42 -6.82 4.52
N LEU A 33 -7.22 -6.26 5.71
CA LEU A 33 -7.48 -4.85 6.00
C LEU A 33 -6.71 -3.92 5.04
N TRP A 34 -7.19 -2.68 4.87
CA TRP A 34 -6.53 -1.68 4.03
C TRP A 34 -5.08 -1.46 4.44
N HIS A 35 -4.18 -1.63 3.49
CA HIS A 35 -2.75 -1.46 3.72
C HIS A 35 -2.00 -1.05 2.45
N MET A 36 -0.77 -0.63 2.67
CA MET A 36 0.28 -0.41 1.69
C MET A 36 1.42 -1.35 2.06
N ASP A 37 2.00 -1.98 1.05
CA ASP A 37 2.99 -3.03 1.26
C ASP A 37 4.36 -2.50 1.62
N GLN A 38 5.05 -3.28 2.44
CA GLN A 38 6.43 -3.05 2.88
C GLN A 38 6.64 -1.64 3.45
N GLY A 39 5.63 -1.11 4.16
CA GLY A 39 5.71 0.16 4.87
C GLY A 39 6.88 0.22 5.86
N VAL A 40 7.43 -0.91 6.30
CA VAL A 40 8.61 -0.97 7.16
C VAL A 40 9.92 -0.52 6.49
N PHE A 41 10.01 -0.54 5.16
CA PHE A 41 11.24 -0.11 4.46
C PHE A 41 11.37 1.41 4.45
N GLU A 42 12.61 1.89 4.43
CA GLU A 42 12.92 3.31 4.16
C GLU A 42 12.47 3.72 2.76
N SER A 43 12.63 2.81 1.79
CA SER A 43 12.18 2.96 0.41
C SER A 43 11.19 1.85 0.04
N PRO A 44 9.91 1.96 0.44
CA PRO A 44 8.90 0.97 0.07
C PRO A 44 8.73 0.89 -1.45
N PRO A 45 8.30 -0.27 -1.98
CA PRO A 45 8.14 -0.47 -3.40
C PRO A 45 7.10 0.47 -4.00
N GLY A 46 7.36 0.88 -5.24
CA GLY A 46 6.57 1.87 -5.97
C GLY A 46 5.29 1.31 -6.58
N ILE A 47 5.44 0.60 -7.68
CA ILE A 47 4.33 -0.06 -8.38
C ILE A 47 4.26 -1.50 -7.90
N GLN A 48 3.10 -1.93 -7.42
CA GLN A 48 2.79 -3.33 -7.18
C GLN A 48 2.04 -3.91 -8.38
N LEU A 49 2.38 -5.14 -8.74
CA LEU A 49 1.74 -5.92 -9.79
C LEU A 49 1.16 -7.19 -9.18
N LEU A 50 -0.08 -7.52 -9.51
CA LEU A 50 -0.74 -8.78 -9.16
C LEU A 50 -1.24 -9.43 -10.45
N HIS A 51 -0.61 -10.52 -10.86
CA HIS A 51 -0.99 -11.31 -12.04
C HIS A 51 -1.80 -12.53 -11.62
N CYS A 52 -3.00 -12.69 -12.17
CA CYS A 52 -3.85 -13.83 -11.87
C CYS A 52 -3.42 -15.06 -12.68
N LEU A 53 -2.94 -16.09 -12.00
CA LEU A 53 -2.62 -17.38 -12.60
C LEU A 53 -3.84 -18.30 -12.58
N LYS A 54 -4.60 -18.29 -11.49
CA LYS A 54 -5.84 -19.04 -11.35
C LYS A 54 -6.81 -18.35 -10.41
N PHE A 55 -8.09 -18.36 -10.76
CA PHE A 55 -9.16 -17.88 -9.91
C PHE A 55 -10.44 -18.57 -10.37
N ASP A 56 -10.70 -19.75 -9.82
CA ASP A 56 -11.80 -20.61 -10.28
C ASP A 56 -13.17 -19.98 -9.99
N ASP A 57 -14.15 -20.25 -10.85
CA ASP A 57 -15.49 -19.67 -10.74
C ASP A 57 -16.25 -20.11 -9.49
N CYS A 58 -15.90 -21.28 -8.92
CA CYS A 58 -16.49 -21.72 -7.66
C CYS A 58 -15.96 -20.93 -6.45
N VAL A 59 -14.82 -20.23 -6.55
CA VAL A 59 -14.29 -19.40 -5.47
C VAL A 59 -15.16 -18.15 -5.30
N THR A 60 -15.81 -17.99 -4.16
CA THR A 60 -16.65 -16.82 -3.86
C THR A 60 -15.87 -15.76 -3.11
N GLY A 61 -16.04 -14.48 -3.46
CA GLY A 61 -15.28 -13.36 -2.89
C GLY A 61 -13.83 -13.28 -3.40
N GLY A 62 -12.94 -12.66 -2.63
CA GLY A 62 -11.50 -12.65 -2.90
C GLY A 62 -11.07 -11.61 -3.93
N GLU A 63 -11.95 -10.66 -4.25
CA GLU A 63 -11.64 -9.52 -5.11
C GLU A 63 -10.55 -8.66 -4.47
N THR A 64 -9.64 -8.16 -5.30
CA THR A 64 -8.72 -7.11 -4.88
C THR A 64 -9.47 -5.79 -4.91
N VAL A 65 -9.38 -5.02 -3.83
CA VAL A 65 -10.01 -3.70 -3.74
C VAL A 65 -8.93 -2.65 -3.54
N LEU A 66 -9.04 -1.54 -4.26
CA LEU A 66 -8.14 -0.39 -4.18
C LEU A 66 -8.89 0.85 -3.66
N VAL A 67 -8.18 1.74 -2.97
CA VAL A 67 -8.70 3.04 -2.53
C VAL A 67 -7.60 4.11 -2.66
N ASP A 68 -7.98 5.30 -3.12
CA ASP A 68 -7.02 6.41 -3.27
C ASP A 68 -6.84 7.15 -1.95
N LEU A 69 -5.70 6.92 -1.27
CA LEU A 69 -5.46 7.56 0.02
C LEU A 69 -5.16 9.05 -0.12
N TYR A 70 -4.73 9.54 -1.29
CA TYR A 70 -4.51 10.98 -1.47
C TYR A 70 -5.83 11.73 -1.46
N ASP A 71 -6.86 11.19 -2.13
CA ASP A 71 -8.22 11.75 -2.06
C ASP A 71 -8.76 11.72 -0.62
N THR A 72 -8.66 10.58 0.06
CA THR A 72 -9.09 10.44 1.45
C THR A 72 -8.34 11.39 2.38
N ALA A 73 -7.04 11.57 2.20
CA ALA A 73 -6.24 12.50 3.01
C ALA A 73 -6.57 13.97 2.74
N GLN A 74 -6.91 14.34 1.50
CA GLN A 74 -7.39 15.69 1.19
C GLN A 74 -8.77 15.94 1.83
N LYS A 75 -9.66 14.95 1.85
CA LYS A 75 -10.94 15.05 2.60
C LYS A 75 -10.71 15.19 4.10
N LEU A 76 -9.79 14.40 4.67
CA LEU A 76 -9.40 14.55 6.07
C LEU A 76 -8.89 15.97 6.36
N ARG A 77 -8.08 16.54 5.44
CA ARG A 77 -7.58 17.91 5.55
C ARG A 77 -8.71 18.94 5.60
N SER A 78 -9.75 18.79 4.79
CA SER A 78 -10.87 19.73 4.75
C SER A 78 -11.88 19.54 5.87
N GLU A 79 -12.22 18.29 6.20
CA GLU A 79 -13.31 17.96 7.14
C GLU A 79 -12.81 17.87 8.59
N TYR A 80 -11.59 17.40 8.79
CA TYR A 80 -10.98 17.18 10.10
C TYR A 80 -9.54 17.74 10.16
N PRO A 81 -9.33 19.06 10.00
CA PRO A 81 -8.01 19.66 9.87
C PRO A 81 -7.08 19.37 11.06
N HIS A 82 -7.63 19.22 12.27
CA HIS A 82 -6.87 18.84 13.46
C HIS A 82 -6.36 17.39 13.39
N HIS A 83 -7.18 16.44 12.92
CA HIS A 83 -6.76 15.06 12.71
C HIS A 83 -5.72 14.97 11.60
N PHE A 84 -5.93 15.69 10.49
CA PHE A 84 -4.94 15.80 9.41
C PHE A 84 -3.59 16.27 9.94
N LYS A 85 -3.57 17.37 10.72
CA LYS A 85 -2.36 17.89 11.34
C LYS A 85 -1.70 16.85 12.25
N THR A 86 -2.46 16.20 13.12
CA THR A 86 -1.92 15.13 13.99
C THR A 86 -1.26 14.01 13.18
N LEU A 87 -1.89 13.54 12.10
CA LEU A 87 -1.34 12.48 11.24
C LEU A 87 -0.13 12.91 10.40
N THR A 88 0.11 14.23 10.26
CA THR A 88 1.34 14.77 9.66
C THR A 88 2.47 14.97 10.66
N GLU A 89 2.16 15.19 11.95
CA GLU A 89 3.15 15.59 12.96
C GLU A 89 3.55 14.45 13.91
N VAL A 90 2.67 13.48 14.15
CA VAL A 90 2.91 12.37 15.08
C VAL A 90 3.33 11.13 14.28
N PRO A 91 4.62 10.73 14.33
CA PRO A 91 5.07 9.52 13.66
C PRO A 91 4.57 8.28 14.39
N TYR A 92 4.00 7.34 13.65
CA TYR A 92 3.68 6.02 14.18
C TYR A 92 4.86 5.07 13.99
N SER A 93 4.92 4.04 14.83
CA SER A 93 5.92 2.99 14.75
C SER A 93 5.43 1.89 13.81
N ILE A 94 6.28 1.46 12.89
CA ILE A 94 6.03 0.31 12.02
C ILE A 94 7.12 -0.71 12.29
N GLN A 95 6.74 -1.94 12.62
CA GLN A 95 7.70 -2.97 12.95
C GLN A 95 7.41 -4.29 12.24
N ARG A 96 8.48 -4.99 11.87
CA ARG A 96 8.46 -6.37 11.43
C ARG A 96 9.63 -7.09 12.07
N ILE A 97 9.33 -7.93 13.05
CA ILE A 97 10.32 -8.56 13.90
C ILE A 97 10.07 -10.07 13.89
N HIS A 98 10.91 -10.81 13.16
CA HIS A 98 11.02 -12.27 13.19
C HIS A 98 12.47 -12.61 13.57
N GLU A 99 12.76 -12.62 14.87
CA GLU A 99 14.13 -12.72 15.41
C GLU A 99 14.61 -14.16 15.69
N THR A 100 13.84 -15.17 15.29
CA THR A 100 14.24 -16.56 15.44
C THR A 100 15.27 -16.94 14.37
N LEU A 101 16.50 -17.28 14.78
CA LEU A 101 17.59 -17.76 13.91
C LEU A 101 17.25 -19.06 13.15
N GLU A 102 16.14 -19.72 13.52
CA GLU A 102 15.62 -20.94 12.88
C GLU A 102 14.61 -20.67 11.76
N THR A 103 14.19 -19.42 11.55
CA THR A 103 13.33 -19.07 10.40
C THR A 103 14.16 -18.90 9.14
N GLU A 104 13.63 -19.33 8.00
CA GLU A 104 14.32 -19.21 6.70
C GLU A 104 14.68 -17.77 6.33
N ASN A 105 14.06 -16.76 6.97
CA ASN A 105 14.33 -15.35 6.71
C ASN A 105 14.15 -14.45 7.95
N PRO A 106 15.16 -14.36 8.84
CA PRO A 106 15.08 -13.52 10.03
C PRO A 106 15.06 -12.03 9.64
N VAL A 107 14.23 -11.24 10.34
CA VAL A 107 14.10 -9.80 10.11
C VAL A 107 13.91 -9.04 11.41
N SER A 108 14.51 -7.86 11.53
CA SER A 108 14.23 -6.94 12.63
C SER A 108 14.22 -5.52 12.07
N PHE A 109 13.03 -5.05 11.72
CA PHE A 109 12.80 -3.68 11.26
C PHE A 109 11.91 -2.95 12.25
N LEU A 110 12.33 -1.74 12.61
CA LEU A 110 11.52 -0.76 13.32
C LEU A 110 11.78 0.60 12.66
N THR A 111 10.74 1.21 12.10
CA THR A 111 10.80 2.54 11.51
C THR A 111 9.71 3.43 12.10
N ARG A 112 9.93 4.74 12.06
CA ARG A 112 8.97 5.74 12.50
C ARG A 112 8.78 6.79 11.42
N LYS A 113 7.54 7.00 11.02
CA LYS A 113 7.16 8.02 10.03
C LYS A 113 5.72 8.46 10.22
N PRO A 114 5.38 9.70 9.84
CA PRO A 114 3.98 10.13 9.87
C PRO A 114 3.16 9.34 8.85
N HIS A 115 1.85 9.25 9.10
CA HIS A 115 0.93 8.66 8.13
C HIS A 115 0.86 9.51 6.87
N ILE A 116 0.98 10.83 6.98
CA ILE A 116 0.90 11.78 5.87
C ILE A 116 2.16 12.64 5.88
N SER A 117 2.90 12.69 4.78
CA SER A 117 4.06 13.58 4.64
C SER A 117 3.75 14.69 3.64
N LEU A 118 4.15 15.91 3.99
CA LEU A 118 3.96 17.09 3.16
C LEU A 118 5.30 17.60 2.64
N ASP A 119 5.27 18.29 1.50
CA ASP A 119 6.40 19.10 1.07
C ASP A 119 6.39 20.52 1.62
N SER A 120 7.37 21.33 1.21
CA SER A 120 7.52 22.72 1.63
C SER A 120 6.37 23.64 1.19
N SER A 121 5.56 23.22 0.21
CA SER A 121 4.34 23.93 -0.21
C SER A 121 3.08 23.47 0.52
N GLY A 122 3.20 22.44 1.37
CA GLY A 122 2.07 21.83 2.06
C GLY A 122 1.33 20.78 1.22
N GLU A 123 1.87 20.38 0.08
CA GLU A 123 1.27 19.33 -0.76
C GLU A 123 1.58 17.94 -0.22
N ILE A 124 0.62 17.02 -0.33
CA ILE A 124 0.82 15.62 0.10
C ILE A 124 1.79 14.96 -0.85
N VAL A 125 2.91 14.45 -0.32
CA VAL A 125 3.93 13.74 -1.10
C VAL A 125 4.09 12.29 -0.70
N SER A 126 3.55 11.85 0.44
CA SER A 126 3.59 10.45 0.82
C SER A 126 2.48 10.12 1.79
N ILE A 127 1.94 8.91 1.66
CA ILE A 127 1.09 8.31 2.67
C ILE A 127 1.70 6.98 3.09
N ASN A 128 1.64 6.67 4.38
CA ASN A 128 2.11 5.43 4.96
C ASN A 128 0.98 4.81 5.77
N TRP A 129 0.39 3.73 5.26
CA TRP A 129 -0.71 3.04 5.91
C TRP A 129 -0.46 1.54 5.95
N SER A 130 0.06 1.03 7.06
CA SER A 130 0.34 -0.40 7.25
C SER A 130 -0.07 -0.84 8.66
N PRO A 131 -1.38 -0.80 8.98
CA PRO A 131 -1.89 -1.03 10.34
C PRO A 131 -1.52 -2.42 10.89
N GLN A 132 -1.35 -3.42 10.01
CA GLN A 132 -0.94 -4.77 10.38
C GLN A 132 0.48 -4.86 10.96
N PHE A 133 1.31 -3.85 10.71
CA PHE A 133 2.69 -3.75 11.22
C PHE A 133 2.83 -2.63 12.26
N HIS A 134 1.73 -2.13 12.82
CA HIS A 134 1.77 -1.06 13.82
C HIS A 134 2.49 -1.55 15.09
N GLY A 135 3.65 -0.96 15.37
CA GLY A 135 4.39 -1.17 16.61
C GLY A 135 3.92 -0.23 17.72
N PRO A 136 4.50 -0.32 18.92
CA PRO A 136 4.17 0.56 20.04
C PRO A 136 4.33 2.05 19.66
N LEU A 137 3.28 2.85 19.87
CA LEU A 137 3.32 4.29 19.60
C LEU A 137 4.32 4.98 20.53
N GLN A 138 5.31 5.65 19.94
CA GLN A 138 6.28 6.48 20.68
C GLN A 138 5.89 7.95 20.55
N ALA A 139 4.99 8.41 21.41
CA ALA A 139 4.53 9.79 21.48
C ALA A 139 4.47 10.27 22.94
N THR A 140 4.47 11.58 23.15
CA THR A 140 4.20 12.17 24.46
C THR A 140 2.73 11.95 24.84
N GLU A 141 2.45 11.83 26.14
CA GLU A 141 1.13 11.50 26.67
C GLU A 141 0.01 12.40 26.11
N ASP A 142 0.27 13.71 25.99
CA ASP A 142 -0.64 14.73 25.46
C ASP A 142 -1.01 14.57 23.97
N LYS A 143 -0.30 13.69 23.26
CA LYS A 143 -0.51 13.38 21.84
C LYS A 143 -1.11 12.00 21.59
N ILE A 144 -1.11 11.11 22.59
CA ILE A 144 -1.55 9.71 22.42
C ILE A 144 -3.02 9.66 22.01
N GLU A 145 -3.90 10.29 22.79
CA GLU A 145 -5.35 10.30 22.53
C GLU A 145 -5.67 10.93 21.16
N LYS A 146 -5.12 12.13 20.90
CA LYS A 146 -5.28 12.83 19.62
C LYS A 146 -4.84 12.00 18.42
N TYR A 147 -3.76 11.23 18.57
CA TYR A 147 -3.28 10.33 17.53
C TYR A 147 -4.28 9.22 17.26
N TYR A 148 -4.79 8.53 18.29
CA TYR A 148 -5.74 7.45 18.09
C TYR A 148 -7.08 7.93 17.55
N GLU A 149 -7.59 9.09 18.00
CA GLU A 149 -8.78 9.71 17.41
C GLU A 149 -8.59 10.00 15.92
N ALA A 150 -7.44 10.57 15.55
CA ALA A 150 -7.11 10.86 14.16
C ALA A 150 -6.93 9.59 13.32
N PHE A 151 -6.27 8.57 13.87
CA PHE A 151 -6.05 7.28 13.23
C PHE A 151 -7.37 6.54 12.97
N ILE A 152 -8.25 6.48 13.98
CA ILE A 152 -9.58 5.84 13.86
C ILE A 152 -10.43 6.59 12.85
N THR A 153 -10.46 7.92 12.91
CA THR A 153 -11.21 8.74 11.95
C THR A 153 -10.72 8.51 10.53
N PHE A 154 -9.39 8.53 10.31
CA PHE A 154 -8.84 8.29 8.98
C PHE A 154 -9.10 6.85 8.50
N SER A 155 -9.01 5.85 9.38
CA SER A 155 -9.37 4.46 9.04
C SER A 155 -10.83 4.36 8.59
N ALA A 156 -11.77 4.98 9.32
CA ALA A 156 -13.18 5.01 8.95
C ALA A 156 -13.40 5.72 7.60
N MET A 157 -12.70 6.84 7.34
CA MET A 157 -12.78 7.53 6.06
C MET A 157 -12.21 6.71 4.90
N ILE A 158 -11.16 5.91 5.12
CA ILE A 158 -10.67 4.94 4.14
C ILE A 158 -11.75 3.89 3.87
N ASP A 159 -12.42 3.46 4.93
CA ASP A 159 -13.50 2.48 4.85
C ASP A 159 -14.78 3.00 4.17
N GLU A 160 -15.01 4.31 4.17
CA GLU A 160 -16.19 4.90 3.55
C GLU A 160 -15.86 5.61 2.23
N SER A 161 -14.61 5.48 1.75
CA SER A 161 -14.14 6.24 0.59
C SER A 161 -14.94 5.89 -0.67
N PRO A 162 -15.46 6.89 -1.40
CA PRO A 162 -16.18 6.67 -2.66
C PRO A 162 -15.25 6.28 -3.82
N THR A 163 -13.93 6.30 -3.60
CA THR A 163 -12.92 5.91 -4.61
C THR A 163 -12.63 4.41 -4.63
N ARG A 164 -13.34 3.64 -3.80
CA ARG A 164 -13.20 2.18 -3.73
C ARG A 164 -13.45 1.52 -5.08
N LEU A 165 -12.44 0.78 -5.56
CA LEU A 165 -12.49 0.05 -6.82
C LEU A 165 -12.20 -1.43 -6.56
N GLY A 166 -13.24 -2.26 -6.62
CA GLY A 166 -13.13 -3.72 -6.53
C GLY A 166 -12.90 -4.35 -7.89
N ARG A 167 -11.99 -5.33 -7.97
CA ARG A 167 -11.72 -6.10 -9.18
C ARG A 167 -11.52 -7.58 -8.87
N ARG A 168 -12.35 -8.41 -9.50
CA ARG A 168 -12.06 -9.83 -9.70
C ARG A 168 -11.19 -9.97 -10.95
N LEU A 169 -9.97 -10.48 -10.80
CA LEU A 169 -9.07 -10.73 -11.92
C LEU A 169 -9.39 -12.09 -12.56
N ARG A 170 -9.36 -12.14 -13.89
CA ARG A 170 -9.41 -13.40 -14.64
C ARG A 170 -7.99 -13.95 -14.86
N PRO A 171 -7.81 -15.27 -15.01
CA PRO A 171 -6.51 -15.83 -15.38
C PRO A 171 -5.91 -15.12 -16.61
N GLY A 172 -4.65 -14.70 -16.50
CA GLY A 172 -3.93 -13.90 -17.51
C GLY A 172 -4.08 -12.38 -17.36
N GLU A 173 -5.02 -11.89 -16.54
CA GLU A 173 -5.12 -10.46 -16.23
C GLU A 173 -4.10 -10.07 -15.14
N ALA A 174 -3.58 -8.85 -15.23
CA ALA A 174 -2.73 -8.26 -14.22
C ALA A 174 -3.27 -6.90 -13.76
N LEU A 175 -3.32 -6.70 -12.45
CA LEU A 175 -3.55 -5.40 -11.83
C LEU A 175 -2.19 -4.75 -11.53
N CYS A 176 -2.01 -3.51 -11.96
CA CYS A 176 -0.82 -2.71 -11.66
C CYS A 176 -1.26 -1.41 -10.99
N PHE A 177 -0.74 -1.11 -9.80
CA PHE A 177 -1.16 0.07 -9.04
C PHE A 177 0.00 0.69 -8.28
N ASN A 178 -0.14 1.98 -7.96
CA ASN A 178 0.84 2.71 -7.19
C ASN A 178 0.66 2.40 -5.69
N ASN A 179 1.49 1.50 -5.16
CA ASN A 179 1.55 1.09 -3.75
C ASN A 179 1.97 2.24 -2.81
N ARG A 180 2.25 3.42 -3.34
CA ARG A 180 2.61 4.62 -2.58
C ARG A 180 1.52 5.69 -2.55
N ARG A 181 0.41 5.45 -3.25
CA ARG A 181 -0.80 6.29 -3.24
C ARG A 181 -2.06 5.51 -2.89
N MET A 182 -2.17 4.29 -3.39
CA MET A 182 -3.33 3.45 -3.16
C MET A 182 -3.08 2.53 -1.96
N ALA A 183 -4.03 2.49 -1.03
CA ALA A 183 -4.17 1.32 -0.18
C ALA A 183 -4.92 0.25 -0.96
N HIS A 184 -4.65 -0.99 -0.59
CA HIS A 184 -5.31 -2.15 -1.15
C HIS A 184 -5.76 -3.08 -0.04
N SER A 185 -6.76 -3.88 -0.37
CA SER A 185 -7.41 -4.84 0.48
C SER A 185 -7.81 -6.04 -0.38
N ARG A 186 -8.20 -7.12 0.27
CA ARG A 186 -8.81 -8.28 -0.35
C ARG A 186 -10.03 -8.66 0.49
N ASN A 187 -11.18 -8.77 -0.17
CA ASN A 187 -12.37 -9.32 0.47
C ASN A 187 -12.11 -10.77 0.92
N ALA A 188 -12.75 -11.19 2.00
CA ALA A 188 -12.80 -12.57 2.42
C ALA A 188 -13.28 -13.47 1.27
N PHE A 189 -12.84 -14.72 1.29
CA PHE A 189 -13.21 -15.67 0.24
C PHE A 189 -13.30 -17.11 0.71
N GLU A 190 -14.09 -17.89 -0.01
CA GLU A 190 -14.23 -19.33 0.20
C GLU A 190 -13.81 -20.05 -1.09
N LEU A 191 -12.94 -21.05 -0.95
CA LEU A 191 -12.38 -21.75 -2.11
C LEU A 191 -13.40 -22.68 -2.80
N ASN A 192 -14.35 -23.24 -2.06
CA ASN A 192 -15.37 -24.16 -2.58
C ASN A 192 -14.81 -25.27 -3.49
N GLY A 193 -13.67 -25.84 -3.08
CA GLY A 193 -12.96 -26.88 -3.83
C GLY A 193 -12.14 -26.39 -5.04
N GLY A 194 -12.15 -25.09 -5.31
CA GLY A 194 -11.33 -24.44 -6.34
C GLY A 194 -10.04 -23.83 -5.79
N GLU A 195 -9.39 -23.04 -6.64
CA GLU A 195 -8.09 -22.44 -6.37
C GLU A 195 -8.08 -20.95 -6.71
N ARG A 196 -7.38 -20.18 -5.87
CA ARG A 196 -7.05 -18.77 -6.09
C ARG A 196 -5.54 -18.58 -5.98
N HIS A 197 -4.91 -18.26 -7.10
CA HIS A 197 -3.47 -18.08 -7.23
C HIS A 197 -3.16 -16.78 -7.97
N LEU A 198 -2.69 -15.78 -7.22
CA LEU A 198 -2.09 -14.58 -7.79
C LEU A 198 -0.58 -14.64 -7.64
N ARG A 199 0.15 -14.01 -8.56
CA ARG A 199 1.59 -13.82 -8.48
C ARG A 199 1.90 -12.34 -8.42
N GLY A 200 2.57 -11.95 -7.35
CA GLY A 200 2.93 -10.58 -7.03
C GLY A 200 4.36 -10.23 -7.38
N GLY A 201 4.59 -8.93 -7.63
CA GLY A 201 5.92 -8.37 -7.80
C GLY A 201 5.88 -6.85 -7.70
N TYR A 202 7.07 -6.25 -7.54
CA TYR A 202 7.20 -4.80 -7.40
C TYR A 202 8.12 -4.23 -8.46
N VAL A 203 7.91 -2.95 -8.78
CA VAL A 203 8.86 -2.13 -9.57
C VAL A 203 9.06 -0.81 -8.85
N ASN A 204 10.31 -0.34 -8.83
CA ASN A 204 10.64 0.96 -8.26
C ASN A 204 9.91 2.10 -9.00
N ILE A 205 9.42 3.07 -8.24
CA ILE A 205 8.59 4.17 -8.75
C ILE A 205 9.34 5.08 -9.74
N ASP A 206 10.65 5.24 -9.59
CA ASP A 206 11.48 6.12 -10.42
C ASP A 206 11.66 5.56 -11.83
N PHE A 207 11.72 4.24 -11.98
CA PHE A 207 11.70 3.62 -13.32
C PHE A 207 10.37 3.87 -14.02
N PHE A 208 9.26 3.81 -13.28
CA PHE A 208 7.95 4.17 -13.84
C PHE A 208 7.90 5.64 -14.25
N ARG A 209 8.39 6.54 -13.41
CA ARG A 209 8.50 7.98 -13.71
C ARG A 209 9.32 8.27 -14.95
N SER A 210 10.54 7.76 -15.01
CA SER A 210 11.43 7.96 -16.14
C SER A 210 10.80 7.45 -17.44
N LYS A 211 10.18 6.26 -17.40
CA LYS A 211 9.52 5.66 -18.56
C LYS A 211 8.31 6.46 -19.01
N PHE A 212 7.49 6.94 -18.07
CA PHE A 212 6.33 7.78 -18.35
C PHE A 212 6.76 9.06 -19.07
N GLN A 213 7.72 9.82 -18.52
CA GLN A 213 8.14 11.09 -19.10
C GLN A 213 8.76 10.90 -20.50
N LEU A 214 9.57 9.85 -20.67
CA LEU A 214 10.15 9.52 -21.98
C LEU A 214 9.07 9.23 -23.03
N LEU A 215 8.01 8.51 -22.65
CA LEU A 215 6.89 8.24 -23.55
C LEU A 215 6.05 9.49 -23.82
N ALA A 216 5.76 10.31 -22.80
CA ALA A 216 5.03 11.55 -22.95
C ALA A 216 5.71 12.50 -23.94
N ASN A 217 7.04 12.62 -23.84
CA ASN A 217 7.87 13.40 -24.77
C ASN A 217 7.86 12.81 -26.18
N LYS A 218 8.07 11.49 -26.31
CA LYS A 218 8.11 10.82 -27.62
C LYS A 218 6.78 10.86 -28.36
N LEU A 219 5.67 10.82 -27.63
CA LEU A 219 4.31 10.87 -28.17
C LEU A 219 3.80 12.32 -28.35
N GLY A 220 4.58 13.33 -27.93
CA GLY A 220 4.20 14.74 -28.07
C GLY A 220 3.03 15.18 -27.18
N THR A 221 2.68 14.41 -26.15
CA THR A 221 1.57 14.75 -25.24
C THR A 221 1.90 15.92 -24.32
N GLY A 222 3.19 16.10 -23.99
CA GLY A 222 3.63 17.10 -23.01
C GLY A 222 3.11 16.87 -21.59
N GLU A 223 2.48 15.72 -21.33
CA GLU A 223 1.93 15.41 -20.01
C GLU A 223 3.04 15.31 -18.97
N ILE A 224 2.83 16.02 -17.86
CA ILE A 224 3.65 15.91 -16.67
C ILE A 224 2.87 15.07 -15.68
N SER A 225 3.54 14.09 -15.09
CA SER A 225 2.96 13.16 -14.11
C SER A 225 2.61 13.86 -12.80
N LYS A 226 1.44 14.48 -12.77
CA LYS A 226 0.92 15.21 -11.62
C LYS A 226 0.31 14.25 -10.60
N ASN A 227 0.74 14.27 -9.34
CA ASN A 227 0.23 13.40 -8.26
C ASN A 227 0.36 11.88 -8.53
N VAL A 228 1.15 11.47 -9.52
CA VAL A 228 1.42 10.04 -9.80
C VAL A 228 2.59 9.54 -8.96
N PHE A 229 3.44 10.45 -8.45
CA PHE A 229 4.69 10.15 -7.75
C PHE A 229 4.76 10.78 -6.37
N ASN A 230 5.61 10.23 -5.51
CA ASN A 230 5.75 10.65 -4.10
C ASN A 230 6.72 11.82 -3.91
N SER A 231 6.91 12.65 -4.93
CA SER A 231 7.85 13.76 -4.87
C SER A 231 7.13 15.04 -5.24
N SER A 232 7.54 16.14 -4.61
CA SER A 232 7.16 17.49 -5.03
C SER A 232 7.32 17.69 -6.52
N TRP A 233 6.44 18.53 -7.04
CA TRP A 233 6.42 19.00 -8.41
C TRP A 233 7.82 19.44 -8.87
N VAL A 234 8.37 18.77 -9.88
CA VAL A 234 9.54 19.28 -10.60
C VAL A 234 9.00 19.95 -11.85
N THR A 235 8.86 21.27 -11.82
CA THR A 235 8.65 22.07 -13.03
C THR A 235 10.00 22.23 -13.71
N HIS A 236 10.17 21.65 -14.90
CA HIS A 236 11.25 22.01 -15.82
C HIS A 236 10.74 23.10 -16.75
#